data_AF-A0A4Q3SAM6-F1
#
_entry.id   AF-A0A4Q3SAM6-F1
#
_cell.length_a   1.000
_cell.length_b   1.000
_cell.length_c   1.000
_cell.angle_alpha   90.00
_cell.angle_beta   90.00
_cell.angle_gamma   90.00
#
_symmetry.space_group_name_H-M   'P 1'
#
loop_
_entity.id
_entity.type
_entity.pdbx_description
1 polymer ?
#
loop_
_entity_poly.entity_id
_entity_poly.type
_entity_poly.pdbx_seq_one_letter_code
_entity_poly.pdbx_strand_id
1 'polypeptide(L)'
;MDQEKLELTEEGIKFNRFEVKDSAGNSLTLNGTVATKDYTSYKFDLDVRANNFRALNSTKRDNKLFYGQLYFNTNLKITGTELAPKIDGRLAINDKTKMTIVLPQPDPGVVNREGVIEFFDMDAPVNDSLFLLPYDSLNTSSFTGMDISLNIQVDKAADFSLIIDEANGDLLNIKGEADLNAGVDPSGKINMTGVYEVDQGSYQLSFNMLKRKFDIQKGSKITWEGEPTDANVELTAIYTTKAAPYDLVKGLLTDDEKNLYLQRIPFDVLLKMEGALLKPQISFDITLPENRNYGVQGNVITLTRTQLESLRQQPGDMNKQVFSLLLLNRFVPDNPFSLASGSGGGSNSLIRQSVSALMADQLNRLAEGLIEGVDINFGIESSDDYTSGQRQNRTD
;
A
#
# COMPACT_ATOMS: atom_id res chain seq x y z
N MET A 1 6.50 11.02 -37.72
CA MET A 1 5.22 10.70 -38.39
C MET A 1 5.57 10.69 -39.85
N ASP A 2 5.99 9.55 -40.37
CA ASP A 2 6.66 9.51 -41.67
C ASP A 2 5.72 8.80 -42.65
N GLN A 3 5.18 9.57 -43.60
CA GLN A 3 4.35 9.13 -44.74
C GLN A 3 2.88 8.76 -44.49
N GLU A 4 2.34 8.98 -43.30
CA GLU A 4 0.91 8.80 -43.04
C GLU A 4 0.06 9.86 -43.76
N LYS A 5 -0.98 9.43 -44.48
CA LYS A 5 -1.90 10.31 -45.20
C LYS A 5 -3.21 10.44 -44.42
N LEU A 6 -3.52 11.67 -44.00
CA LEU A 6 -4.80 12.03 -43.45
C LEU A 6 -5.71 12.54 -44.59
N GLU A 7 -6.83 11.86 -44.82
CA GLU A 7 -7.79 12.26 -45.86
C GLU A 7 -8.87 13.17 -45.23
N LEU A 8 -8.85 14.44 -45.61
CA LEU A 8 -9.90 15.41 -45.31
C LEU A 8 -10.89 15.42 -46.48
N THR A 9 -12.17 15.20 -46.19
CA THR A 9 -13.25 15.13 -47.17
C THR A 9 -14.40 16.05 -46.77
N GLU A 10 -15.36 16.26 -47.66
CA GLU A 10 -16.60 16.97 -47.33
C GLU A 10 -17.46 16.22 -46.29
N GLU A 11 -17.22 14.91 -46.11
CA GLU A 11 -17.92 14.05 -45.15
C GLU A 11 -17.19 13.94 -43.81
N GLY A 12 -15.97 14.51 -43.71
CA GLY A 12 -15.15 14.53 -42.51
C GLY A 12 -13.75 13.97 -42.70
N ILE A 13 -13.16 13.45 -41.63
CA ILE A 13 -11.79 12.96 -41.56
C ILE A 13 -11.77 11.44 -41.67
N LYS A 14 -11.00 10.90 -42.61
CA LYS A 14 -10.86 9.46 -42.79
C LYS A 14 -9.44 9.00 -42.43
N PHE A 15 -9.37 7.99 -41.58
CA PHE A 15 -8.15 7.33 -41.15
C PHE A 15 -8.07 5.95 -41.81
N ASN A 16 -7.16 5.78 -42.75
CA ASN A 16 -6.91 4.47 -43.36
C ASN A 16 -5.66 3.85 -42.73
N ARG A 17 -5.86 3.12 -41.62
CA ARG A 17 -4.76 2.50 -40.83
C ARG A 17 -3.66 3.53 -40.50
N PHE A 18 -4.08 4.70 -40.05
CA PHE A 18 -3.18 5.79 -39.67
C PHE A 18 -2.31 5.36 -38.49
N GLU A 19 -0.99 5.41 -38.67
CA GLU A 19 -0.03 4.88 -37.70
C GLU A 19 0.61 5.97 -36.84
N VAL A 20 0.44 5.85 -35.52
CA VAL A 20 1.12 6.66 -34.52
C VAL A 20 2.25 5.83 -33.91
N LYS A 21 3.48 6.35 -33.96
CA LYS A 21 4.65 5.72 -33.37
C LYS A 21 4.94 6.30 -32.00
N ASP A 22 5.16 5.44 -31.02
CA ASP A 22 5.74 5.87 -29.75
C ASP A 22 7.26 6.12 -29.87
N SER A 23 7.86 6.58 -28.77
CA SER A 23 9.31 6.86 -28.69
C SER A 23 10.20 5.62 -28.70
N ALA A 24 9.63 4.41 -28.66
CA ALA A 24 10.33 3.13 -28.84
C ALA A 24 10.09 2.51 -30.23
N GLY A 25 9.32 3.18 -31.10
CA GLY A 25 8.99 2.72 -32.44
C GLY A 25 7.82 1.71 -32.50
N ASN A 26 7.13 1.43 -31.40
CA ASN A 26 5.91 0.62 -31.44
C ASN A 26 4.74 1.44 -32.00
N SER A 27 3.76 0.73 -32.56
CA SER A 27 2.69 1.34 -33.34
C SER A 27 1.34 1.24 -32.64
N LEU A 28 0.63 2.35 -32.67
CA LEU A 28 -0.81 2.41 -32.49
C LEU A 28 -1.43 2.77 -33.84
N THR A 29 -2.37 1.95 -34.30
CA THR A 29 -3.09 2.16 -35.55
C THR A 29 -4.49 2.65 -35.27
N LEU A 30 -4.87 3.74 -35.92
CA LEU A 30 -6.22 4.29 -35.94
C LEU A 30 -6.86 4.02 -37.31
N ASN A 31 -8.05 3.44 -37.33
CA ASN A 31 -8.78 3.17 -38.57
C ASN A 31 -10.24 3.56 -38.42
N GLY A 32 -10.83 4.18 -39.44
CA GLY A 32 -12.23 4.57 -39.44
C GLY A 32 -12.43 6.04 -39.81
N THR A 33 -13.55 6.61 -39.37
CA THR A 33 -14.00 7.93 -39.81
C THR A 33 -14.40 8.78 -38.62
N VAL A 34 -14.05 10.05 -38.69
CA VAL A 34 -14.63 11.11 -37.86
C VAL A 34 -15.49 11.95 -38.80
N ALA A 35 -16.78 11.65 -38.84
CA ALA A 35 -17.69 12.30 -39.74
C ALA A 35 -18.05 13.70 -39.22
N THR A 36 -18.00 14.70 -40.09
CA THR A 36 -18.37 16.08 -39.76
C THR A 36 -18.81 16.82 -41.02
N LYS A 37 -19.71 17.80 -40.87
CA LYS A 37 -20.15 18.68 -41.96
C LYS A 37 -19.58 20.10 -41.83
N ASP A 38 -19.21 20.48 -40.62
CA ASP A 38 -18.87 21.84 -40.22
C ASP A 38 -17.53 21.94 -39.46
N TYR A 39 -16.89 20.80 -39.16
CA TYR A 39 -15.69 20.70 -38.34
C TYR A 39 -15.88 21.28 -36.92
N THR A 40 -17.12 21.34 -36.45
CA THR A 40 -17.47 21.69 -35.07
C THR A 40 -18.23 20.59 -34.37
N SER A 41 -19.03 19.80 -35.10
CA SER A 41 -19.70 18.61 -34.59
C SER A 41 -19.16 17.35 -35.25
N TYR A 42 -18.94 16.31 -34.44
CA TYR A 42 -18.20 15.12 -34.83
C TYR A 42 -18.96 13.86 -34.48
N LYS A 43 -19.03 12.92 -35.42
CA LYS A 43 -19.48 11.56 -35.14
C LYS A 43 -18.33 10.60 -35.32
N PHE A 44 -18.04 9.83 -34.28
CA PHE A 44 -16.93 8.89 -34.26
C PHE A 44 -17.37 7.52 -34.76
N ASP A 45 -16.53 6.90 -35.57
CA ASP A 45 -16.55 5.47 -35.87
C ASP A 45 -15.11 5.01 -36.09
N LEU A 46 -14.41 4.77 -34.98
CA LEU A 46 -12.96 4.55 -34.96
C LEU A 46 -12.62 3.23 -34.28
N ASP A 47 -11.68 2.51 -34.87
CA ASP A 47 -11.01 1.35 -34.32
C ASP A 47 -9.59 1.75 -33.94
N VAL A 48 -9.24 1.57 -32.67
CA VAL A 48 -7.89 1.82 -32.13
C VAL A 48 -7.26 0.49 -31.79
N ARG A 49 -6.11 0.17 -32.39
CA ARG A 49 -5.35 -1.04 -32.09
C ARG A 49 -3.92 -0.71 -31.78
N ALA A 50 -3.37 -1.35 -30.77
CA ALA A 50 -1.96 -1.21 -30.44
C ALA A 50 -1.43 -2.53 -29.89
N ASN A 51 -0.18 -2.83 -30.22
CA ASN A 51 0.54 -3.97 -29.66
C ASN A 51 1.86 -3.46 -29.08
N ASN A 52 2.03 -3.64 -27.77
CA ASN A 52 3.18 -3.21 -27.00
C ASN A 52 3.48 -1.71 -27.14
N PHE A 53 2.44 -0.89 -27.19
CA PHE A 53 2.57 0.56 -27.30
C PHE A 53 2.97 1.17 -25.97
N ARG A 54 4.01 2.00 -25.99
CA ARG A 54 4.55 2.72 -24.84
C ARG A 54 3.82 4.04 -24.66
N ALA A 55 2.77 3.99 -23.83
CA ALA A 55 1.93 5.13 -23.51
C ALA A 55 2.67 6.19 -22.67
N LEU A 56 3.51 5.73 -21.75
CA LEU A 56 4.28 6.59 -20.87
C LEU A 56 5.76 6.20 -20.91
N ASN A 57 6.62 7.21 -20.94
CA ASN A 57 8.05 7.09 -20.72
C ASN A 57 8.55 8.40 -20.11
N SER A 58 8.30 8.57 -18.82
CA SER A 58 8.63 9.77 -18.06
C SER A 58 9.49 9.43 -16.85
N THR A 59 10.22 10.42 -16.37
CA THR A 59 10.96 10.37 -15.12
C THR A 59 10.28 11.23 -14.07
N LYS A 60 10.70 11.09 -12.80
CA LYS A 60 10.22 11.94 -11.70
C LYS A 60 10.39 13.45 -11.97
N ARG A 61 11.39 13.83 -12.76
CA ARG A 61 11.61 15.23 -13.15
C ARG A 61 10.51 15.73 -14.09
N ASP A 62 9.98 14.85 -14.94
CA ASP A 62 8.96 15.20 -15.92
C ASP A 62 7.57 15.26 -15.27
N ASN A 63 7.32 14.39 -14.28
CA ASN A 63 6.12 14.41 -13.46
C ASN A 63 6.42 13.82 -12.07
N LYS A 64 6.12 14.59 -11.01
CA LYS A 64 6.42 14.20 -9.62
C LYS A 64 5.45 13.15 -9.06
N LEU A 65 4.22 13.12 -9.57
CA LEU A 65 3.12 12.29 -9.04
C LEU A 65 3.04 10.93 -9.73
N PHE A 66 3.36 10.84 -11.02
CA PHE A 66 3.38 9.57 -11.72
C PHE A 66 4.45 9.55 -12.80
N TYR A 67 5.25 8.50 -12.82
CA TYR A 67 6.34 8.37 -13.77
C TYR A 67 6.74 6.93 -14.01
N GLY A 68 7.58 6.71 -15.00
CA GLY A 68 8.06 5.39 -15.40
C GLY A 68 7.65 5.05 -16.82
N GLN A 69 7.43 3.76 -17.06
CA GLN A 69 7.13 3.19 -18.37
C GLN A 69 5.84 2.39 -18.32
N LEU A 70 4.89 2.74 -19.18
CA LEU A 70 3.61 2.02 -19.32
C LEU A 70 3.52 1.45 -20.73
N TYR A 71 3.42 0.13 -20.84
CA TYR A 71 3.22 -0.56 -22.11
C TYR A 71 1.88 -1.27 -22.12
N PHE A 72 1.14 -1.16 -23.22
CA PHE A 72 -0.13 -1.86 -23.35
C PHE A 72 -0.37 -2.44 -24.75
N ASN A 73 -1.26 -3.44 -24.78
CA ASN A 73 -1.98 -3.84 -25.98
C ASN A 73 -3.42 -3.33 -25.88
N THR A 74 -4.02 -2.96 -27.01
CA THR A 74 -5.42 -2.52 -27.00
C THR A 74 -6.15 -2.84 -28.29
N ASN A 75 -7.47 -2.99 -28.16
CA ASN A 75 -8.42 -3.07 -29.27
C ASN A 75 -9.69 -2.36 -28.78
N LEU A 76 -9.79 -1.07 -29.10
CA LEU A 76 -10.90 -0.21 -28.72
C LEU A 76 -11.75 0.14 -29.93
N LYS A 77 -13.05 0.26 -29.69
CA LYS A 77 -14.02 0.84 -30.59
C LYS A 77 -14.49 2.15 -29.98
N ILE A 78 -14.32 3.25 -30.71
CA ILE A 78 -14.80 4.58 -30.31
C ILE A 78 -15.92 4.97 -31.27
N THR A 79 -17.11 5.20 -30.72
CA THR A 79 -18.30 5.63 -31.45
C THR A 79 -18.97 6.81 -30.75
N GLY A 80 -20.17 7.19 -31.18
CA GLY A 80 -20.91 8.30 -30.58
C GLY A 80 -20.51 9.64 -31.16
N THR A 81 -20.65 10.70 -30.36
CA THR A 81 -20.39 12.08 -30.79
C THR A 81 -19.41 12.79 -29.87
N GLU A 82 -18.98 14.00 -30.20
CA GLU A 82 -18.14 14.84 -29.35
C GLU A 82 -18.75 15.10 -27.96
N LEU A 83 -20.08 15.07 -27.84
CA LEU A 83 -20.81 15.28 -26.58
C LEU A 83 -21.16 13.97 -25.86
N ALA A 84 -21.19 12.85 -26.58
CA ALA A 84 -21.52 11.55 -26.03
C ALA A 84 -20.65 10.46 -26.66
N PRO A 85 -19.32 10.49 -26.43
CA PRO A 85 -18.43 9.50 -26.99
C PRO A 85 -18.66 8.17 -26.26
N LYS A 86 -18.68 7.09 -27.04
CA LYS A 86 -18.78 5.73 -26.51
C LYS A 86 -17.50 4.96 -26.80
N ILE A 87 -16.87 4.40 -25.77
CA ILE A 87 -15.62 3.66 -25.87
C ILE A 87 -15.82 2.25 -25.32
N ASP A 88 -15.69 1.25 -26.17
CA ASP A 88 -15.81 -0.16 -25.80
C ASP A 88 -14.52 -0.90 -26.17
N GLY A 89 -13.97 -1.75 -25.29
CA GLY A 89 -12.86 -2.62 -25.72
C GLY A 89 -12.02 -3.25 -24.63
N ARG A 90 -10.79 -3.61 -24.99
CA ARG A 90 -9.80 -4.23 -24.09
C ARG A 90 -8.54 -3.38 -23.98
N LEU A 91 -8.01 -3.30 -22.77
CA LEU A 91 -6.68 -2.79 -22.47
C LEU A 91 -5.89 -3.89 -21.74
N ALA A 92 -4.73 -4.29 -22.24
CA ALA A 92 -3.87 -5.24 -21.56
C ALA A 92 -2.54 -4.56 -21.22
N ILE A 93 -2.21 -4.45 -19.94
CA ILE A 93 -0.96 -3.87 -19.45
C ILE A 93 0.12 -4.95 -19.50
N ASN A 94 1.25 -4.63 -20.14
CA ASN A 94 2.28 -5.61 -20.49
C ASN A 94 3.38 -5.72 -19.42
N ASP A 95 4.10 -6.83 -19.47
CA ASP A 95 5.26 -7.21 -18.64
C ASP A 95 6.40 -6.17 -18.55
N LYS A 96 6.60 -5.35 -19.59
CA LYS A 96 7.62 -4.28 -19.62
C LYS A 96 7.23 -3.05 -18.80
N THR A 97 6.00 -3.01 -18.26
CA THR A 97 5.51 -1.89 -17.46
C THR A 97 6.30 -1.78 -16.16
N LYS A 98 6.75 -0.56 -15.86
CA LYS A 98 7.42 -0.15 -14.63
C LYS A 98 6.93 1.23 -14.25
N MET A 99 5.89 1.28 -13.45
CA MET A 99 5.17 2.50 -13.11
C MET A 99 5.35 2.84 -11.65
N THR A 100 5.60 4.11 -11.38
CA THR A 100 5.63 4.66 -10.03
C THR A 100 4.56 5.74 -9.90
N ILE A 101 3.77 5.63 -8.84
CA ILE A 101 2.77 6.61 -8.42
C ILE A 101 3.21 7.13 -7.05
N VAL A 102 3.01 8.41 -6.80
CA VAL A 102 3.32 9.08 -5.52
C VAL A 102 2.02 9.63 -4.96
N LEU A 103 1.70 9.26 -3.72
CA LEU A 103 0.56 9.86 -3.02
C LEU A 103 0.85 11.35 -2.77
N PRO A 104 -0.06 12.26 -3.15
CA PRO A 104 0.09 13.68 -2.83
C PRO A 104 0.21 13.86 -1.32
N GLN A 105 1.22 14.61 -0.88
CA GLN A 105 1.41 14.96 0.51
C GLN A 105 1.11 16.45 0.70
N PRO A 106 0.43 16.85 1.79
CA PRO A 106 0.26 18.27 2.10
C PRO A 106 1.63 18.93 2.26
N ASP A 107 1.84 20.04 1.54
CA ASP A 107 3.12 20.75 1.56
C ASP A 107 3.31 21.37 2.96
N PRO A 108 4.36 21.00 3.73
CA PRO A 108 4.51 21.42 5.14
C PRO A 108 4.61 22.94 5.34
N GLY A 109 4.82 23.72 4.27
CA GLY A 109 4.81 25.18 4.29
C GLY A 109 3.42 25.82 4.18
N VAL A 110 2.39 25.06 3.80
CA VAL A 110 1.01 25.55 3.67
C VAL A 110 0.26 25.23 4.95
N VAL A 111 0.48 26.05 5.99
CA VAL A 111 -0.44 26.10 7.12
C VAL A 111 -1.80 26.45 6.56
N ASN A 112 -2.75 25.52 6.68
CA ASN A 112 -4.13 25.67 6.25
C ASN A 112 -4.73 26.89 6.95
N ARG A 113 -4.65 28.05 6.30
CA ARG A 113 -5.34 29.26 6.74
C ARG A 113 -6.78 29.08 6.28
N GLU A 114 -7.65 28.66 7.19
CA GLU A 114 -9.09 28.64 6.98
C GLU A 114 -9.52 29.94 6.29
N GLY A 115 -10.04 29.83 5.06
CA GLY A 115 -10.57 30.96 4.29
C GLY A 115 -9.76 31.45 3.09
N VAL A 116 -8.71 30.77 2.65
CA VAL A 116 -8.10 31.07 1.33
C VAL A 116 -8.89 30.34 0.24
N ILE A 117 -9.50 31.10 -0.66
CA ILE A 117 -10.08 30.59 -1.91
C ILE A 117 -8.92 29.99 -2.73
N GLU A 118 -8.92 28.68 -2.93
CA GLU A 118 -8.07 28.04 -3.92
C GLU A 118 -8.55 28.44 -5.32
N PHE A 119 -7.71 29.18 -6.04
CA PHE A 119 -7.96 29.49 -7.43
C PHE A 119 -7.57 28.29 -8.28
N PHE A 120 -8.57 27.57 -8.80
CA PHE A 120 -8.37 26.57 -9.84
C PHE A 120 -8.02 27.29 -11.14
N ASP A 121 -6.80 27.10 -11.63
CA ASP A 121 -6.43 27.49 -12.99
C ASP A 121 -7.08 26.49 -13.97
N MET A 122 -8.19 26.90 -14.60
CA MET A 122 -8.91 26.07 -15.57
C MET A 122 -8.16 25.92 -16.90
N ASP A 123 -7.09 26.68 -17.13
CA ASP A 123 -6.27 26.65 -18.34
C ASP A 123 -5.01 25.76 -18.18
N ALA A 124 -4.77 25.22 -16.98
CA ALA A 124 -3.70 24.27 -16.74
C ALA A 124 -4.00 22.92 -17.42
N PRO A 125 -3.02 22.28 -18.09
CA PRO A 125 -3.23 20.96 -18.69
C PRO A 125 -3.66 19.95 -17.61
N VAL A 126 -4.72 19.18 -17.91
CA VAL A 126 -5.43 18.21 -17.03
C VAL A 126 -4.52 17.21 -16.29
N ASN A 127 -3.24 17.12 -16.67
CA ASN A 127 -2.23 16.31 -16.00
C ASN A 127 -2.00 16.66 -14.52
N ASP A 128 -2.25 17.92 -14.11
CA ASP A 128 -2.11 18.32 -12.70
C ASP A 128 -3.43 18.14 -11.91
N SER A 129 -4.57 18.06 -12.59
CA SER A 129 -5.89 18.19 -11.95
C SER A 129 -6.48 16.90 -11.41
N LEU A 130 -6.08 15.71 -11.91
CA LEU A 130 -6.70 14.44 -11.50
C LEU A 130 -6.51 14.09 -10.01
N PHE A 131 -5.50 14.66 -9.33
CA PHE A 131 -5.15 14.32 -7.94
C PHE A 131 -5.11 15.52 -6.99
N LEU A 132 -5.37 16.73 -7.49
CA LEU A 132 -5.67 17.93 -6.66
C LEU A 132 -7.15 18.01 -6.28
N LEU A 133 -7.98 17.14 -6.86
CA LEU A 133 -9.38 17.10 -6.54
C LEU A 133 -9.60 16.31 -5.22
N PRO A 134 -10.60 16.68 -4.40
CA PRO A 134 -10.98 15.92 -3.20
C PRO A 134 -11.18 14.44 -3.51
N TYR A 135 -10.91 13.52 -2.59
CA TYR A 135 -11.05 12.06 -2.81
C TYR A 135 -12.37 11.65 -3.50
N ASP A 136 -13.48 12.34 -3.20
CA ASP A 136 -14.80 12.12 -3.82
C ASP A 136 -14.81 12.29 -5.35
N SER A 137 -13.90 13.09 -5.88
CA SER A 137 -13.76 13.31 -7.33
C SER A 137 -13.12 12.14 -8.06
N LEU A 138 -12.35 11.28 -7.38
CA LEU A 138 -11.64 10.16 -8.00
C LEU A 138 -12.61 9.07 -8.50
N ASN A 139 -13.86 9.13 -8.06
CA ASN A 139 -14.96 8.29 -8.52
C ASN A 139 -15.75 8.91 -9.67
N THR A 140 -15.37 10.11 -10.13
CA THR A 140 -16.09 10.83 -11.18
C THR A 140 -15.15 11.40 -12.23
N SER A 141 -15.54 11.35 -13.50
CA SER A 141 -14.85 12.07 -14.56
C SER A 141 -15.32 13.53 -14.61
N SER A 142 -14.38 14.46 -14.81
CA SER A 142 -14.70 15.86 -15.11
C SER A 142 -15.38 16.04 -16.48
N PHE A 143 -15.38 15.01 -17.32
CA PHE A 143 -16.06 14.99 -18.62
C PHE A 143 -17.35 14.17 -18.50
N THR A 144 -18.50 14.83 -18.64
CA THR A 144 -19.82 14.19 -18.64
C THR A 144 -20.26 13.82 -20.07
N GLY A 145 -21.20 12.89 -20.19
CA GLY A 145 -21.71 12.40 -21.48
C GLY A 145 -20.98 11.19 -22.07
N MET A 146 -19.80 10.84 -21.56
CA MET A 146 -19.04 9.68 -22.03
C MET A 146 -19.64 8.36 -21.54
N ASP A 147 -19.58 7.31 -22.37
CA ASP A 147 -19.94 5.95 -22.01
C ASP A 147 -18.74 5.04 -22.29
N ILE A 148 -18.03 4.61 -21.25
CA ILE A 148 -16.79 3.84 -21.34
C ILE A 148 -17.01 2.46 -20.74
N SER A 149 -16.60 1.41 -21.46
CA SER A 149 -16.59 0.03 -21.01
C SER A 149 -15.31 -0.67 -21.45
N LEU A 150 -14.45 -1.00 -20.48
CA LEU A 150 -13.12 -1.55 -20.71
C LEU A 150 -12.91 -2.84 -19.93
N ASN A 151 -12.45 -3.87 -20.62
CA ASN A 151 -11.86 -5.06 -20.02
C ASN A 151 -10.35 -4.81 -19.88
N ILE A 152 -9.87 -4.62 -18.65
CA ILE A 152 -8.48 -4.36 -18.33
C ILE A 152 -7.83 -5.66 -17.85
N GLN A 153 -6.75 -6.08 -18.50
CA GLN A 153 -5.89 -7.16 -18.00
C GLN A 153 -4.55 -6.58 -17.57
N VAL A 154 -3.99 -7.08 -16.46
CA VAL A 154 -2.62 -6.76 -16.03
C VAL A 154 -1.77 -8.02 -16.07
N ASP A 155 -0.65 -7.95 -16.79
CA ASP A 155 0.34 -9.02 -16.80
C ASP A 155 1.04 -9.14 -15.45
N LYS A 156 1.19 -10.37 -14.94
CA LYS A 156 1.84 -10.67 -13.65
C LYS A 156 3.23 -10.07 -13.45
N ALA A 157 3.96 -9.79 -14.53
CA ALA A 157 5.31 -9.22 -14.47
C ALA A 157 5.32 -7.68 -14.46
N ALA A 158 4.18 -7.04 -14.73
CA ALA A 158 4.05 -5.58 -14.67
C ALA A 158 4.37 -5.08 -13.25
N ASP A 159 5.27 -4.10 -13.18
CA ASP A 159 5.88 -3.60 -11.94
C ASP A 159 5.24 -2.26 -11.55
N PHE A 160 4.51 -2.25 -10.43
CA PHE A 160 3.89 -1.04 -9.90
C PHE A 160 4.50 -0.67 -8.55
N SER A 161 4.84 0.60 -8.41
CA SER A 161 5.34 1.18 -7.17
C SER A 161 4.43 2.32 -6.72
N LEU A 162 4.07 2.33 -5.43
CA LEU A 162 3.36 3.41 -4.79
C LEU A 162 4.26 3.97 -3.69
N ILE A 163 4.69 5.22 -3.86
CA ILE A 163 5.38 5.98 -2.82
C ILE A 163 4.29 6.58 -1.94
N ILE A 164 4.25 6.12 -0.70
CA ILE A 164 3.25 6.52 0.30
C ILE A 164 3.77 7.75 1.04
N ASP A 165 5.00 7.68 1.54
CA ASP A 165 5.68 8.79 2.20
C ASP A 165 7.10 8.92 1.64
N GLU A 166 7.33 9.94 0.84
CA GLU A 166 8.64 10.19 0.26
C GLU A 166 9.68 10.62 1.32
N ALA A 167 9.26 11.39 2.33
CA ALA A 167 10.16 11.94 3.33
C ALA A 167 10.73 10.85 4.23
N ASN A 168 9.87 9.90 4.64
CA ASN A 168 10.27 8.75 5.46
C ASN A 168 10.79 7.58 4.61
N GLY A 169 10.39 7.49 3.34
CA GLY A 169 10.81 6.44 2.41
C GLY A 169 9.90 5.21 2.45
N ASP A 170 8.60 5.42 2.71
CA ASP A 170 7.59 4.36 2.66
C ASP A 170 7.17 4.09 1.22
N LEU A 171 7.38 2.84 0.82
CA LEU A 171 7.23 2.39 -0.57
C LEU A 171 6.56 1.03 -0.60
N LEU A 172 5.45 0.94 -1.32
CA LEU A 172 4.85 -0.31 -1.75
C LEU A 172 5.33 -0.62 -3.17
N ASN A 173 5.81 -1.84 -3.40
CA ASN A 173 6.11 -2.36 -4.73
C ASN A 173 5.36 -3.68 -4.93
N ILE A 174 4.61 -3.81 -6.03
CA ILE A 174 3.81 -5.00 -6.33
C ILE A 174 3.94 -5.40 -7.79
N LYS A 175 3.89 -6.71 -8.01
CA LYS A 175 3.73 -7.39 -9.29
C LYS A 175 2.66 -8.44 -9.12
N GLY A 176 1.71 -8.44 -10.02
CA GLY A 176 0.51 -9.24 -9.87
C GLY A 176 -0.32 -9.20 -11.13
N GLU A 177 -1.29 -10.09 -11.19
CA GLU A 177 -2.21 -10.20 -12.31
C GLU A 177 -3.58 -9.69 -11.91
N ALA A 178 -4.29 -9.14 -12.89
CA ALA A 178 -5.66 -8.69 -12.69
C ALA A 178 -6.46 -8.85 -13.98
N ASP A 179 -7.74 -9.17 -13.81
CA ASP A 179 -8.78 -9.00 -14.82
C ASP A 179 -9.85 -8.11 -14.20
N LEU A 180 -9.96 -6.88 -14.72
CA LEU A 180 -10.85 -5.84 -14.23
C LEU A 180 -11.82 -5.42 -15.33
N ASN A 181 -13.08 -5.16 -14.97
CA ASN A 181 -14.00 -4.42 -15.80
C ASN A 181 -14.10 -3.02 -15.24
N ALA A 182 -13.70 -2.01 -16.01
CA ALA A 182 -13.80 -0.61 -15.64
C ALA A 182 -14.69 0.12 -16.63
N GLY A 183 -15.43 1.11 -16.14
CA GLY A 183 -16.28 1.92 -16.99
C GLY A 183 -16.58 3.29 -16.40
N VAL A 184 -17.05 4.18 -17.27
CA VAL A 184 -17.51 5.52 -16.92
C VAL A 184 -18.89 5.67 -17.54
N ASP A 185 -19.89 5.97 -16.73
CA ASP A 185 -21.24 6.21 -17.24
C ASP A 185 -21.41 7.68 -17.70
N PRO A 186 -22.49 8.02 -18.43
CA PRO A 186 -22.71 9.39 -18.91
C PRO A 186 -22.84 10.45 -17.81
N SER A 187 -23.08 10.07 -16.55
CA SER A 187 -23.05 11.00 -15.42
C SER A 187 -21.63 11.36 -14.98
N GLY A 188 -20.63 10.65 -15.51
CA GLY A 188 -19.24 10.73 -15.12
C GLY A 188 -18.86 9.70 -14.06
N LYS A 189 -19.80 8.90 -13.53
CA LYS A 189 -19.50 7.94 -12.46
C LYS A 189 -18.58 6.84 -12.99
N ILE A 190 -17.48 6.62 -12.27
CA ILE A 190 -16.51 5.56 -12.55
C ILE A 190 -16.90 4.32 -11.75
N ASN A 191 -16.97 3.18 -12.42
CA ASN A 191 -17.14 1.88 -11.79
C ASN A 191 -16.00 0.95 -12.19
N MET A 192 -15.55 0.12 -11.26
CA MET A 192 -14.49 -0.86 -11.42
C MET A 192 -14.87 -2.11 -10.66
N THR A 193 -14.72 -3.26 -11.30
CA THR A 193 -14.98 -4.56 -10.70
C THR A 193 -13.89 -5.54 -11.08
N GLY A 194 -13.49 -6.40 -10.16
CA GLY A 194 -12.48 -7.44 -10.41
C GLY A 194 -11.49 -7.55 -9.27
N VAL A 195 -10.48 -8.38 -9.47
CA VAL A 195 -9.47 -8.71 -8.46
C VAL A 195 -8.09 -8.51 -9.05
N TYR A 196 -7.23 -7.85 -8.29
CA TYR A 196 -5.78 -7.85 -8.49
C TYR A 196 -5.16 -8.79 -7.47
N GLU A 197 -4.48 -9.84 -7.95
CA GLU A 197 -3.76 -10.80 -7.12
C GLU A 197 -2.26 -10.54 -7.19
N VAL A 198 -1.65 -10.30 -6.02
CA VAL A 198 -0.22 -10.06 -5.90
C VAL A 198 0.54 -11.38 -5.98
N ASP A 199 1.44 -11.49 -6.97
CA ASP A 199 2.34 -12.62 -7.13
C ASP A 199 3.63 -12.42 -6.31
N GLN A 200 4.18 -11.20 -6.34
CA GLN A 200 5.38 -10.81 -5.60
C GLN A 200 5.37 -9.31 -5.32
N GLY A 201 6.05 -8.90 -4.25
CA GLY A 201 6.17 -7.49 -3.92
C GLY A 201 6.83 -7.28 -2.59
N SER A 202 6.96 -6.01 -2.19
CA SER A 202 7.47 -5.65 -0.88
C SER A 202 6.90 -4.34 -0.41
N TYR A 203 6.74 -4.22 0.90
CA TYR A 203 6.46 -2.97 1.59
C TYR A 203 7.71 -2.55 2.38
N GLN A 204 8.24 -1.37 2.06
CA GLN A 204 9.31 -0.75 2.81
C GLN A 204 8.67 0.11 3.91
N LEU A 205 8.75 -0.37 5.16
CA LEU A 205 8.38 0.40 6.33
C LEU A 205 9.58 1.22 6.81
N SER A 206 9.38 2.51 7.01
CA SER A 206 10.36 3.44 7.53
C SER A 206 9.75 4.26 8.68
N PHE A 207 10.33 4.14 9.87
CA PHE A 207 9.91 4.93 11.03
C PHE A 207 11.13 5.44 11.80
N ASN A 208 11.32 6.76 11.89
CA ASN A 208 12.54 7.38 12.40
C ASN A 208 13.80 6.80 11.73
N MET A 209 14.62 6.05 12.48
CA MET A 209 15.82 5.37 11.98
C MET A 209 15.61 3.88 11.64
N LEU A 210 14.42 3.35 11.93
CA LEU A 210 14.06 1.99 11.60
C LEU A 210 13.70 1.89 10.13
N LYS A 211 14.34 0.96 9.41
CA LYS A 211 13.95 0.55 8.06
C LYS A 211 13.75 -0.96 8.02
N ARG A 212 12.56 -1.39 7.63
CA ARG A 212 12.17 -2.81 7.55
C ARG A 212 11.48 -3.07 6.22
N LYS A 213 12.04 -3.99 5.45
CA LYS A 213 11.44 -4.47 4.22
C LYS A 213 10.61 -5.70 4.53
N PHE A 214 9.31 -5.62 4.34
CA PHE A 214 8.41 -6.76 4.39
C PHE A 214 8.20 -7.27 2.96
N ASP A 215 8.30 -8.57 2.75
CA ASP A 215 7.97 -9.19 1.47
C ASP A 215 6.48 -9.54 1.46
N ILE A 216 5.75 -9.15 0.41
CA ILE A 216 4.31 -9.40 0.34
C ILE A 216 4.07 -10.88 0.08
N GLN A 217 3.19 -11.48 0.88
CA GLN A 217 2.77 -12.85 0.74
C GLN A 217 2.00 -13.01 -0.57
N LYS A 218 2.46 -13.94 -1.41
CA LYS A 218 1.77 -14.35 -2.62
C LYS A 218 0.32 -14.75 -2.33
N GLY A 219 -0.62 -14.30 -3.16
CA GLY A 219 -2.06 -14.51 -2.99
C GLY A 219 -2.76 -13.39 -2.21
N SER A 220 -2.01 -12.42 -1.70
CA SER A 220 -2.57 -11.14 -1.25
C SER A 220 -3.35 -10.48 -2.40
N LYS A 221 -4.48 -9.82 -2.11
CA LYS A 221 -5.38 -9.32 -3.16
C LYS A 221 -5.97 -7.94 -2.86
N ILE A 222 -6.38 -7.26 -3.93
CA ILE A 222 -7.20 -6.05 -3.91
C ILE A 222 -8.44 -6.33 -4.75
N THR A 223 -9.62 -6.06 -4.21
CA THR A 223 -10.91 -6.38 -4.84
C THR A 223 -11.72 -5.10 -5.02
N TRP A 224 -12.23 -4.89 -6.23
CA TRP A 224 -13.15 -3.80 -6.53
C TRP A 224 -14.54 -4.36 -6.82
N GLU A 225 -15.57 -3.71 -6.26
CA GLU A 225 -16.98 -4.11 -6.40
C GLU A 225 -17.89 -2.97 -6.88
N GLY A 226 -17.31 -1.83 -7.27
CA GLY A 226 -18.05 -0.61 -7.56
C GLY A 226 -17.11 0.58 -7.75
N GLU A 227 -17.08 1.51 -6.80
CA GLU A 227 -16.26 2.72 -6.94
C GLU A 227 -14.76 2.40 -6.81
N PRO A 228 -13.89 2.99 -7.65
CA PRO A 228 -12.44 2.74 -7.60
C PRO A 228 -11.80 2.98 -6.23
N THR A 229 -12.28 3.97 -5.47
CA THR A 229 -11.76 4.30 -4.14
C THR A 229 -12.22 3.34 -3.04
N ASP A 230 -13.29 2.59 -3.28
CA ASP A 230 -13.95 1.73 -2.29
C ASP A 230 -13.47 0.27 -2.40
N ALA A 231 -12.25 0.08 -2.90
CA ALA A 231 -11.64 -1.22 -3.00
C ALA A 231 -11.45 -1.86 -1.62
N ASN A 232 -11.58 -3.19 -1.54
CA ASN A 232 -11.26 -3.97 -0.35
C ASN A 232 -9.89 -4.63 -0.51
N VAL A 233 -9.03 -4.47 0.49
CA VAL A 233 -7.70 -5.08 0.55
C VAL A 233 -7.70 -6.29 1.47
N GLU A 234 -6.91 -7.29 1.10
CA GLU A 234 -6.51 -8.42 1.95
C GLU A 234 -5.04 -8.70 1.64
N LEU A 235 -4.14 -7.97 2.32
CA LEU A 235 -2.71 -8.03 2.10
C LEU A 235 -2.00 -8.53 3.36
N THR A 236 -1.12 -9.51 3.20
CA THR A 236 -0.20 -9.92 4.26
C THR A 236 1.24 -9.71 3.79
N ALA A 237 2.04 -9.02 4.60
CA ALA A 237 3.46 -8.82 4.34
C ALA A 237 4.31 -9.42 5.47
N ILE A 238 5.47 -9.98 5.13
CA ILE A 238 6.27 -10.84 6.01
C ILE A 238 7.66 -10.26 6.18
N TYR A 239 8.09 -10.08 7.43
CA TYR A 239 9.48 -9.78 7.78
C TYR A 239 10.05 -10.92 8.63
N THR A 240 11.03 -11.65 8.09
CA THR A 240 11.70 -12.73 8.83
C THR A 240 12.89 -12.21 9.63
N THR A 241 12.91 -12.47 10.93
CA THR A 241 14.06 -12.20 11.81
C THR A 241 14.45 -13.41 12.63
N LYS A 242 15.67 -13.43 13.21
CA LYS A 242 16.12 -14.49 14.12
C LYS A 242 16.16 -14.00 15.55
N ALA A 243 15.39 -14.62 16.44
CA ALA A 243 15.36 -14.30 17.86
C ALA A 243 15.44 -15.57 18.72
N ALA A 244 15.84 -15.44 19.98
CA ALA A 244 15.75 -16.53 20.95
C ALA A 244 14.34 -16.52 21.57
N PRO A 245 13.60 -17.64 21.59
CA PRO A 245 12.27 -17.71 22.19
C PRO A 245 12.27 -17.55 23.71
N TYR A 246 13.43 -17.61 24.37
CA TYR A 246 13.52 -17.58 25.83
C TYR A 246 12.67 -16.48 26.49
N ASP A 247 12.84 -15.21 26.09
CA ASP A 247 12.11 -14.10 26.73
C ASP A 247 10.60 -14.13 26.48
N LEU A 248 10.15 -14.83 25.43
CA LEU A 248 8.74 -15.05 25.11
C LEU A 248 8.11 -16.09 26.05
N VAL A 249 8.84 -17.17 26.37
CA VAL A 249 8.29 -18.32 27.12
C VAL A 249 8.80 -18.45 28.55
N LYS A 250 9.71 -17.59 29.00
CA LYS A 250 10.43 -17.75 30.28
C LYS A 250 9.54 -17.98 31.50
N GLY A 251 8.32 -17.42 31.51
CA GLY A 251 7.36 -17.57 32.61
C GLY A 251 6.81 -19.00 32.74
N LEU A 252 7.02 -19.83 31.72
CA LEU A 252 6.53 -21.21 31.62
C LEU A 252 7.66 -22.25 31.76
N LEU A 253 8.91 -21.80 31.93
CA LEU A 253 10.08 -22.67 31.97
C LEU A 253 10.53 -22.97 33.40
N THR A 254 11.10 -24.16 33.58
CA THR A 254 11.94 -24.46 34.75
C THR A 254 13.39 -24.00 34.52
N ASP A 255 14.16 -23.79 35.60
CA ASP A 255 15.55 -23.27 35.51
C ASP A 255 16.47 -24.17 34.66
N ASP A 256 16.24 -25.48 34.66
CA ASP A 256 17.03 -26.47 33.91
C ASP A 256 16.81 -26.39 32.38
N GLU A 257 15.66 -25.85 31.95
CA GLU A 257 15.27 -25.79 30.54
C GLU A 257 15.75 -24.52 29.83
N LYS A 258 16.21 -23.51 30.59
CA LYS A 258 16.61 -22.19 30.08
C LYS A 258 17.53 -22.26 28.85
N ASN A 259 18.57 -23.08 28.92
CA ASN A 259 19.60 -23.14 27.88
C ASN A 259 19.04 -23.62 26.52
N LEU A 260 17.94 -24.38 26.53
CA LEU A 260 17.28 -24.87 25.31
C LEU A 260 16.64 -23.75 24.50
N TYR A 261 16.21 -22.68 25.15
CA TYR A 261 15.45 -21.57 24.54
C TYR A 261 16.32 -20.35 24.19
N LEU A 262 17.63 -20.41 24.47
CA LEU A 262 18.59 -19.36 24.09
C LEU A 262 19.03 -19.46 22.62
N GLN A 263 18.79 -20.60 21.97
CA GLN A 263 19.11 -20.79 20.56
C GLN A 263 18.23 -19.88 19.70
N ARG A 264 18.86 -19.11 18.80
CA ARG A 264 18.14 -18.21 17.88
C ARG A 264 17.53 -19.00 16.74
N ILE A 265 16.23 -18.84 16.55
CA ILE A 265 15.44 -19.46 15.47
C ILE A 265 14.72 -18.36 14.66
N PRO A 266 14.36 -18.61 13.39
CA PRO A 266 13.64 -17.64 12.58
C PRO A 266 12.18 -17.49 13.04
N PHE A 267 11.68 -16.26 12.97
CA PHE A 267 10.30 -15.84 13.21
C PHE A 267 9.85 -14.94 12.06
N ASP A 268 8.63 -15.15 11.59
CA ASP A 268 7.97 -14.31 10.61
C ASP A 268 7.05 -13.33 11.33
N VAL A 269 7.38 -12.05 11.25
CA VAL A 269 6.52 -10.94 11.67
C VAL A 269 5.58 -10.65 10.50
N LEU A 270 4.27 -10.81 10.73
CA LEU A 270 3.24 -10.56 9.75
C LEU A 270 2.64 -9.17 9.99
N LEU A 271 2.58 -8.37 8.94
CA LEU A 271 1.79 -7.14 8.83
C LEU A 271 0.59 -7.47 7.95
N LYS A 272 -0.62 -7.44 8.51
CA LYS A 272 -1.87 -7.74 7.82
C LYS A 272 -2.67 -6.46 7.63
N MET A 273 -3.20 -6.28 6.44
CA MET A 273 -4.00 -5.12 6.04
C MET A 273 -5.29 -5.63 5.39
N GLU A 274 -6.42 -5.38 6.05
CA GLU A 274 -7.73 -5.90 5.65
C GLU A 274 -8.78 -4.79 5.63
N GLY A 275 -9.79 -4.88 4.77
CA GLY A 275 -10.89 -3.90 4.74
C GLY A 275 -10.73 -2.83 3.65
N ALA A 276 -11.35 -1.67 3.83
CA ALA A 276 -11.33 -0.61 2.81
C ALA A 276 -9.91 -0.09 2.54
N LEU A 277 -9.52 0.01 1.27
CA LEU A 277 -8.18 0.44 0.82
C LEU A 277 -7.76 1.80 1.41
N LEU A 278 -8.71 2.74 1.51
CA LEU A 278 -8.45 4.07 2.06
C LEU A 278 -8.41 4.12 3.59
N LYS A 279 -9.01 3.12 4.27
CA LYS A 279 -9.05 3.03 5.74
C LYS A 279 -8.91 1.57 6.18
N PRO A 280 -7.77 0.94 5.90
CA PRO A 280 -7.62 -0.47 6.17
C PRO A 280 -7.48 -0.71 7.68
N GLN A 281 -7.95 -1.86 8.13
CA GLN A 281 -7.65 -2.40 9.44
C GLN A 281 -6.27 -3.06 9.39
N ILE A 282 -5.35 -2.54 10.20
CA ILE A 282 -3.98 -3.04 10.29
C ILE A 282 -3.87 -3.92 11.54
N SER A 283 -3.33 -5.12 11.37
CA SER A 283 -3.05 -6.02 12.48
C SER A 283 -1.69 -6.71 12.31
N PHE A 284 -1.16 -7.20 13.42
CA PHE A 284 0.14 -7.85 13.44
C PHE A 284 0.06 -9.26 14.04
N ASP A 285 0.96 -10.12 13.61
CA ASP A 285 1.08 -11.49 14.12
C ASP A 285 2.55 -11.93 14.06
N ILE A 286 2.87 -12.97 14.81
CA ILE A 286 4.18 -13.60 14.79
C ILE A 286 3.97 -15.09 14.57
N THR A 287 4.70 -15.65 13.61
CA THR A 287 4.66 -17.07 13.31
C THR A 287 6.06 -17.65 13.22
N LEU A 288 6.13 -18.97 13.29
CA LEU A 288 7.33 -19.73 12.99
C LEU A 288 7.24 -20.20 11.54
N PRO A 289 8.19 -19.86 10.64
CA PRO A 289 8.12 -20.18 9.22
C PRO A 289 7.87 -21.68 8.96
N GLU A 290 6.89 -22.01 8.15
CA GLU A 290 6.58 -23.42 7.87
C GLU A 290 7.72 -24.12 7.12
N ASN A 291 7.74 -25.47 7.20
CA ASN A 291 8.67 -26.32 6.45
C ASN A 291 10.17 -26.06 6.70
N ARG A 292 10.54 -25.55 7.88
CA ARG A 292 11.94 -25.38 8.28
C ARG A 292 12.37 -26.38 9.35
N ASN A 293 13.60 -26.88 9.21
CA ASN A 293 14.32 -27.48 10.33
C ASN A 293 14.95 -26.36 11.17
N TYR A 294 14.48 -26.23 12.39
CA TYR A 294 14.91 -25.19 13.32
C TYR A 294 16.21 -25.52 14.06
N GLY A 295 16.68 -26.77 14.00
CA GLY A 295 17.88 -27.19 14.73
C GLY A 295 17.73 -27.15 16.26
N VAL A 296 16.49 -27.13 16.76
CA VAL A 296 16.16 -27.18 18.19
C VAL A 296 15.21 -28.34 18.47
N GLN A 297 15.09 -28.69 19.75
CA GLN A 297 14.19 -29.74 20.20
C GLN A 297 12.72 -29.40 19.90
N GLY A 298 11.89 -30.42 19.68
CA GLY A 298 10.48 -30.23 19.31
C GLY A 298 9.65 -29.50 20.39
N ASN A 299 9.97 -29.71 21.67
CA ASN A 299 9.32 -29.00 22.78
C ASN A 299 9.52 -27.47 22.71
N VAL A 300 10.71 -27.00 22.29
CA VAL A 300 10.99 -25.57 22.11
C VAL A 300 10.02 -24.97 21.09
N ILE A 301 9.82 -25.67 19.97
CA ILE A 301 8.90 -25.25 18.91
C ILE A 301 7.45 -25.27 19.39
N THR A 302 7.01 -26.35 20.03
CA THR A 302 5.64 -26.48 20.52
C THR A 302 5.29 -25.40 21.54
N LEU A 303 6.13 -25.20 22.57
CA LEU A 303 5.87 -24.18 23.60
C LEU A 303 5.88 -22.77 23.01
N THR A 304 6.82 -22.49 22.08
CA THR A 304 6.86 -21.20 21.37
C THR A 304 5.56 -20.96 20.60
N ARG A 305 5.04 -21.95 19.86
CA ARG A 305 3.77 -21.81 19.13
C ARG A 305 2.59 -21.58 20.05
N THR A 306 2.48 -22.36 21.14
CA THR A 306 1.41 -22.20 22.12
C THR A 306 1.42 -20.80 22.74
N GLN A 307 2.59 -20.26 23.05
CA GLN A 307 2.69 -18.90 23.58
C GLN A 307 2.28 -17.83 22.54
N LEU A 308 2.69 -17.99 21.28
CA LEU A 308 2.26 -17.12 20.19
C LEU A 308 0.73 -17.17 19.98
N GLU A 309 0.13 -18.36 20.08
CA GLU A 309 -1.33 -18.54 20.04
C GLU A 309 -2.04 -17.83 21.19
N SER A 310 -1.49 -17.90 22.41
CA SER A 310 -2.01 -17.16 23.56
C SER A 310 -1.97 -15.64 23.32
N LEU A 311 -0.86 -15.12 22.77
CA LEU A 311 -0.70 -13.69 22.48
C LEU A 311 -1.68 -13.17 21.44
N ARG A 312 -2.18 -14.00 20.52
CA ARG A 312 -3.21 -13.58 19.55
C ARG A 312 -4.54 -13.19 20.20
N GLN A 313 -4.79 -13.66 21.43
CA GLN A 313 -5.97 -13.26 22.21
C GLN A 313 -5.79 -11.88 22.87
N GLN A 314 -4.57 -11.33 22.85
CA GLN A 314 -4.16 -10.09 23.50
C GLN A 314 -3.41 -9.19 22.49
N PRO A 315 -4.13 -8.46 21.62
CA PRO A 315 -3.51 -7.69 20.54
C PRO A 315 -2.43 -6.69 20.99
N GLY A 316 -2.61 -6.06 22.17
CA GLY A 316 -1.61 -5.16 22.75
C GLY A 316 -0.28 -5.85 23.04
N ASP A 317 -0.31 -7.06 23.61
CA ASP A 317 0.89 -7.83 23.91
C ASP A 317 1.52 -8.40 22.63
N MET A 318 0.73 -8.82 21.64
CA MET A 318 1.24 -9.20 20.32
C MET A 318 1.99 -8.04 19.67
N ASN A 319 1.40 -6.84 19.64
CA ASN A 319 2.02 -5.64 19.06
C ASN A 319 3.34 -5.31 19.77
N LYS A 320 3.37 -5.40 21.11
CA LYS A 320 4.59 -5.21 21.89
C LYS A 320 5.70 -6.19 21.48
N GLN A 321 5.39 -7.47 21.28
CA GLN A 321 6.39 -8.44 20.81
C GLN A 321 6.85 -8.13 19.38
N VAL A 322 5.92 -7.77 18.49
CA VAL A 322 6.21 -7.43 17.09
C VAL A 322 7.19 -6.27 17.01
N PHE A 323 6.90 -5.17 17.70
CA PHE A 323 7.79 -4.02 17.68
C PHE A 323 9.12 -4.30 18.36
N SER A 324 9.14 -5.14 19.41
CA SER A 324 10.41 -5.59 19.99
C SER A 324 11.25 -6.40 18.99
N LEU A 325 10.63 -7.26 18.18
CA LEU A 325 11.34 -7.97 17.11
C LEU A 325 11.83 -7.01 16.03
N LEU A 326 11.01 -6.05 15.61
CA LEU A 326 11.38 -5.08 14.58
C LEU A 326 12.51 -4.16 15.05
N LEU A 327 12.47 -3.66 16.27
CA LEU A 327 13.45 -2.71 16.81
C LEU A 327 14.71 -3.40 17.34
N LEU A 328 14.54 -4.49 18.10
CA LEU A 328 15.59 -5.08 18.92
C LEU A 328 16.02 -6.49 18.45
N ASN A 329 15.29 -7.11 17.53
CA ASN A 329 15.46 -8.50 17.11
C ASN A 329 15.45 -9.50 18.29
N ARG A 330 14.61 -9.23 19.30
CA ARG A 330 14.38 -10.10 20.46
C ARG A 330 12.96 -9.94 20.98
N PHE A 331 12.48 -10.92 21.73
CA PHE A 331 11.23 -10.79 22.50
C PHE A 331 11.45 -9.96 23.76
N VAL A 332 10.37 -9.43 24.31
CA VAL A 332 10.35 -8.80 25.62
C VAL A 332 9.51 -9.62 26.57
N PRO A 333 9.92 -9.79 27.83
CA PRO A 333 9.11 -10.51 28.78
C PRO A 333 7.85 -9.73 29.17
N ASP A 334 6.78 -10.45 29.54
CA ASP A 334 5.48 -9.87 29.92
C ASP A 334 5.62 -8.81 31.01
N ASN A 335 6.48 -9.08 32.00
CA ASN A 335 6.79 -8.15 33.06
C ASN A 335 8.27 -7.72 33.00
N PRO A 336 8.62 -6.64 32.27
CA PRO A 336 9.99 -6.13 32.21
C PRO A 336 10.46 -5.57 33.55
N PHE A 337 9.52 -5.31 34.48
CA PHE A 337 9.77 -4.75 35.80
C PHE A 337 9.91 -5.81 36.92
N SER A 338 9.54 -7.08 36.68
CA SER A 338 9.68 -8.14 37.70
C SER A 338 11.11 -8.66 37.88
N LEU A 339 12.09 -8.12 37.13
CA LEU A 339 13.52 -8.35 37.36
C LEU A 339 14.05 -7.76 38.68
N ALA A 340 13.19 -7.19 39.54
CA ALA A 340 13.56 -6.56 40.79
C ALA A 340 13.55 -7.49 42.03
N SER A 341 13.07 -8.74 41.95
CA SER A 341 12.92 -9.60 43.14
C SER A 341 13.85 -10.82 43.22
N GLY A 342 14.73 -11.04 42.22
CA GLY A 342 15.70 -12.14 42.20
C GLY A 342 17.11 -11.72 42.62
N SER A 343 17.42 -11.84 43.90
CA SER A 343 18.75 -11.90 44.56
C SER A 343 19.99 -11.36 43.81
N GLY A 344 20.47 -10.18 44.21
CA GLY A 344 21.81 -9.71 43.86
C GLY A 344 21.98 -8.21 44.09
N GLY A 345 22.28 -7.81 45.32
CA GLY A 345 22.54 -6.41 45.69
C GLY A 345 23.68 -5.81 44.88
N GLY A 346 23.36 -4.84 44.04
CA GLY A 346 24.32 -4.06 43.27
C GLY A 346 23.61 -2.85 42.68
N SER A 347 23.97 -1.66 43.15
CA SER A 347 23.44 -0.36 42.74
C SER A 347 23.41 -0.20 41.22
N ASN A 348 22.22 -0.28 40.61
CA ASN A 348 21.94 0.22 39.26
C ASN A 348 20.42 0.29 38.95
N SER A 349 19.59 0.65 39.95
CA SER A 349 18.13 0.77 39.77
C SER A 349 17.69 2.02 38.97
N LEU A 350 18.57 3.02 38.80
CA LEU A 350 18.22 4.31 38.18
C LEU A 350 18.41 4.38 36.65
N ILE A 351 19.05 3.37 36.03
CA ILE A 351 19.29 3.35 34.57
C ILE A 351 18.22 2.52 33.81
N ARG A 352 17.44 1.69 34.52
CA ARG A 352 16.47 0.76 33.90
C ARG A 352 15.06 1.34 33.73
N GLN A 353 14.71 2.35 34.53
CA GLN A 353 13.42 3.05 34.42
C GLN A 353 13.36 4.00 33.22
N SER A 354 14.48 4.65 32.87
CA SER A 354 14.55 5.59 31.74
C SER A 354 14.47 4.90 30.37
N VAL A 355 15.14 3.76 30.19
CA VAL A 355 15.10 3.03 28.90
C VAL A 355 13.72 2.42 28.63
N SER A 356 12.99 2.02 29.68
CA SER A 356 11.66 1.39 29.54
C SER A 356 10.56 2.42 29.28
N ALA A 357 10.63 3.60 29.91
CA ALA A 357 9.75 4.73 29.62
C ALA A 357 9.99 5.28 28.19
N LEU A 358 11.26 5.33 27.76
CA LEU A 358 11.62 5.69 26.38
C LEU A 358 11.13 4.65 25.36
N MET A 359 11.13 3.37 25.70
CA MET A 359 10.60 2.32 24.81
C MET A 359 9.07 2.39 24.70
N ALA A 360 8.34 2.61 25.80
CA ALA A 360 6.88 2.79 25.75
C ALA A 360 6.48 4.05 24.97
N ASP A 361 7.16 5.18 25.17
CA ASP A 361 6.91 6.42 24.43
C ASP A 361 7.25 6.28 22.94
N GLN A 362 8.32 5.57 22.58
CA GLN A 362 8.66 5.29 21.18
C GLN A 362 7.72 4.26 20.55
N LEU A 363 7.20 3.29 21.30
CA LEU A 363 6.22 2.31 20.83
C LEU A 363 4.84 2.95 20.60
N ASN A 364 4.41 3.84 21.50
CA ASN A 364 3.18 4.61 21.35
C ASN A 364 3.27 5.52 20.14
N ARG A 365 4.39 6.24 19.96
CA ARG A 365 4.62 7.09 18.77
C ARG A 365 4.70 6.30 17.45
N LEU A 366 5.17 5.05 17.50
CA LEU A 366 5.26 4.17 16.32
C LEU A 366 3.90 3.57 15.97
N ALA A 367 3.05 3.30 16.98
CA ALA A 367 1.65 2.96 16.79
C ALA A 367 0.82 4.16 16.29
N GLU A 368 1.05 5.36 16.81
CA GLU A 368 0.42 6.63 16.37
C GLU A 368 0.87 7.05 14.97
N GLY A 369 2.15 6.87 14.62
CA GLY A 369 2.69 7.25 13.30
C GLY A 369 2.42 6.26 12.17
N LEU A 370 2.00 5.03 12.49
CA LEU A 370 1.56 4.02 11.52
C LEU A 370 0.08 4.20 11.13
N ILE A 371 -0.69 5.00 11.89
CA ILE A 371 -2.14 5.14 11.73
C ILE A 371 -2.58 6.57 12.07
N GLU A 372 -2.82 7.42 11.07
CA GLU A 372 -3.60 8.64 11.29
C GLU A 372 -5.04 8.26 11.66
N GLY A 373 -5.40 8.39 12.94
CA GLY A 373 -6.79 8.34 13.40
C GLY A 373 -7.19 7.21 14.37
N VAL A 374 -6.26 6.46 14.95
CA VAL A 374 -6.57 5.51 16.05
C VAL A 374 -5.87 5.96 17.33
N ASP A 375 -6.67 6.36 18.32
CA ASP A 375 -6.21 6.72 19.66
C ASP A 375 -5.93 5.43 20.46
N ILE A 376 -4.68 4.94 20.41
CA ILE A 376 -4.25 3.78 21.21
C ILE A 376 -3.60 4.29 22.50
N ASN A 377 -4.44 4.55 23.48
CA ASN A 377 -3.99 5.05 24.78
C ASN A 377 -3.49 3.88 25.65
N PHE A 378 -2.17 3.67 25.71
CA PHE A 378 -1.55 2.80 26.73
C PHE A 378 -1.43 3.57 28.05
N GLY A 379 -2.56 3.81 28.69
CA GLY A 379 -2.62 4.44 30.01
C GLY A 379 -2.06 3.52 31.08
N ILE A 380 -0.93 3.89 31.68
CA ILE A 380 -0.56 3.44 33.03
C ILE A 380 -0.50 4.69 33.90
N GLU A 381 -1.62 5.01 34.55
CA GLU A 381 -1.63 5.98 35.63
C GLU A 381 -1.02 5.32 36.87
N SER A 382 0.25 5.63 37.15
CA SER A 382 0.82 5.40 38.48
C SER A 382 0.77 6.70 39.26
N SER A 383 -0.24 6.87 40.10
CA SER A 383 -0.28 7.92 41.12
C SER A 383 0.29 7.36 42.43
N ASP A 384 1.36 7.97 42.94
CA ASP A 384 1.89 7.66 44.26
C ASP A 384 1.16 8.51 45.32
N ASP A 385 0.37 7.86 46.19
CA ASP A 385 -0.20 8.47 47.40
C ASP A 385 0.76 8.30 48.59
N TYR A 386 1.13 9.43 49.23
CA TYR A 386 2.08 9.49 50.35
C TYR A 386 1.39 9.79 51.70
N THR A 387 0.07 9.63 51.81
CA THR A 387 -0.69 10.06 53.01
C THR A 387 -0.53 9.17 54.26
N SER A 388 0.11 8.00 54.20
CA SER A 388 0.21 7.08 55.35
C SER A 388 1.63 6.67 55.80
N GLY A 389 2.69 7.18 55.15
CA GLY A 389 4.07 6.94 55.60
C GLY A 389 4.62 5.51 55.43
N GLN A 390 3.88 4.58 54.81
CA GLN A 390 4.36 3.27 54.36
C GLN A 390 3.75 2.94 52.98
N ARG A 391 4.58 2.42 52.06
CA ARG A 391 4.19 2.05 50.70
C ARG A 391 3.25 0.84 50.72
N GLN A 392 2.05 0.97 50.16
CA GLN A 392 1.17 -0.15 49.83
C GLN A 392 0.71 -0.04 48.38
N ASN A 393 0.98 -1.08 47.59
CA ASN A 393 0.50 -1.18 46.22
C ASN A 393 -0.95 -1.68 46.24
N ARG A 394 -1.87 -0.88 45.71
CA ARG A 394 -3.16 -1.37 45.19
C ARG A 394 -3.20 -1.11 43.69
N THR A 395 -3.70 -2.10 42.96
CA THR A 395 -3.98 -2.04 41.52
C THR A 395 -5.49 -2.15 41.43
N ASP A 396 -6.16 -1.17 40.82
CA ASP A 396 -7.53 -1.33 40.33
C ASP A 396 -7.47 -1.29 38.79
#